data_AF-A0A176J0S7-F1
#
_entry.id   AF-A0A176J0S7-F1
#
_cell.length_a   1.000
_cell.length_b   1.000
_cell.length_c   1.000
_cell.angle_alpha   90.00
_cell.angle_beta   90.00
_cell.angle_gamma   90.00
#
_symmetry.space_group_name_H-M   'P 1'
#
loop_
_entity.id
_entity.type
_entity.pdbx_description
1 polymer ?
#
loop_
_entity_poly.entity_id
_entity_poly.type
_entity_poly.pdbx_seq_one_letter_code
_entity_poly.pdbx_strand_id
1 'polypeptide(L)'
;MNIEQAREGIKQLERYIALVEGYQVKSLETAVIKIYAERQNVADVAVTLNEQGYRIDGRKVVTSDVSGILRNKPKDELSEIVHKWFKSNQKKVNVFI
;
A
#
# COMPACT_ATOMS: atom_id res chain seq x y z
N MET A 1 5.80 11.11 -24.44
CA MET A 1 4.64 11.70 -23.74
C MET A 1 4.31 13.01 -24.43
N ASN A 2 3.06 13.20 -24.87
CA ASN A 2 2.56 14.46 -25.41
C ASN A 2 1.71 15.21 -24.36
N ILE A 3 1.22 16.41 -24.69
CA ILE A 3 0.46 17.26 -23.74
C ILE A 3 -0.85 16.60 -23.29
N GLU A 4 -1.54 15.87 -24.18
CA GLU A 4 -2.79 15.19 -23.84
C GLU A 4 -2.56 14.02 -22.88
N GLN A 5 -1.55 13.20 -23.17
CA GLN A 5 -1.09 12.14 -22.28
C GLN A 5 -0.63 12.69 -20.92
N ALA A 6 0.00 13.87 -20.89
CA ALA A 6 0.38 14.53 -19.65
C ALA A 6 -0.85 14.95 -18.82
N ARG A 7 -1.88 15.53 -19.45
CA ARG A 7 -3.14 15.88 -18.78
C ARG A 7 -3.88 14.66 -18.25
N GLU A 8 -3.95 13.59 -19.03
CA GLU A 8 -4.49 12.30 -18.59
C GLU A 8 -3.72 11.79 -17.35
N GLY A 9 -2.39 11.88 -17.39
CA GLY A 9 -1.53 11.52 -16.26
C GLY A 9 -1.86 12.29 -14.99
N ILE A 10 -2.07 13.61 -15.09
CA ILE A 10 -2.48 14.44 -13.94
C ILE A 10 -3.81 13.94 -13.35
N LYS A 11 -4.83 13.71 -14.19
CA LYS A 11 -6.13 13.22 -13.72
C LYS A 11 -6.02 11.89 -12.98
N GLN A 12 -5.18 10.98 -13.47
CA GLN A 12 -4.96 9.68 -12.82
C GLN A 12 -4.27 9.85 -11.46
N LEU A 13 -3.32 10.78 -11.35
CA LEU A 13 -2.64 11.09 -10.08
C LEU A 13 -3.60 11.74 -9.08
N GLU A 14 -4.40 12.72 -9.51
CA GLU A 14 -5.42 13.36 -8.65
C GLU A 14 -6.46 12.35 -8.16
N ARG A 15 -6.91 11.45 -9.05
CA ARG A 15 -7.82 10.35 -8.69
C ARG A 15 -7.21 9.43 -7.64
N TYR A 16 -5.93 9.09 -7.78
CA TYR A 16 -5.21 8.28 -6.80
C TYR A 16 -5.10 8.99 -5.45
N ILE A 17 -4.76 10.29 -5.44
CA ILE A 17 -4.69 11.09 -4.22
C ILE A 17 -6.05 11.07 -3.49
N ALA A 18 -7.14 11.34 -4.21
CA ALA A 18 -8.49 11.31 -3.65
C ALA A 18 -8.87 9.93 -3.07
N LEU A 19 -8.44 8.86 -3.74
CA LEU A 19 -8.67 7.48 -3.29
C LEU A 19 -7.96 7.20 -1.96
N VAL A 20 -6.70 7.63 -1.83
CA VAL A 20 -5.91 7.43 -0.61
C VAL A 20 -6.42 8.28 0.55
N GLU A 21 -6.68 9.57 0.30
CA GLU A 21 -7.16 10.50 1.33
C GLU A 21 -8.54 10.09 1.86
N GLY A 22 -9.45 9.70 0.95
CA GLY A 22 -10.79 9.23 1.28
C GLY A 22 -10.87 7.81 1.84
N TYR A 23 -9.75 7.07 1.88
CA TYR A 23 -9.75 5.67 2.29
C TYR A 23 -10.06 5.51 3.78
N GLN A 24 -11.13 4.77 4.10
CA GLN A 24 -11.57 4.53 5.45
C GLN A 24 -10.81 3.36 6.10
N VAL A 25 -10.10 3.64 7.18
CA VAL A 25 -9.40 2.63 7.99
C VAL A 25 -10.36 2.09 9.05
N LYS A 26 -10.78 0.83 8.89
CA LYS A 26 -11.71 0.14 9.80
C LYS A 26 -11.10 -1.11 10.46
N SER A 27 -9.95 -1.53 9.99
CA SER A 27 -9.26 -2.75 10.39
C SER A 27 -7.77 -2.62 10.13
N LEU A 28 -6.98 -3.51 10.73
CA LEU A 28 -5.55 -3.62 10.48
C LEU A 28 -5.25 -3.80 8.98
N GLU A 29 -6.02 -4.61 8.27
CA GLU A 29 -5.84 -4.83 6.83
C GLU A 29 -6.01 -3.51 6.05
N THR A 30 -7.08 -2.76 6.32
CA THR A 30 -7.28 -1.45 5.68
C THR A 30 -6.22 -0.42 6.09
N ALA A 31 -5.69 -0.49 7.31
CA ALA A 31 -4.59 0.37 7.75
C ALA A 31 -3.31 0.07 6.96
N VAL A 32 -2.98 -1.22 6.79
CA VAL A 32 -1.84 -1.68 5.98
C VAL A 32 -1.95 -1.18 4.55
N ILE A 33 -3.12 -1.32 3.92
CA ILE A 33 -3.35 -0.87 2.54
C ILE A 33 -3.14 0.65 2.43
N LYS A 34 -3.72 1.44 3.34
CA LYS A 34 -3.58 2.90 3.32
C LYS A 34 -2.14 3.34 3.48
N ILE A 35 -1.47 2.87 4.53
CA ILE A 35 -0.10 3.30 4.85
C ILE A 35 0.87 2.82 3.75
N TYR A 36 0.65 1.63 3.19
CA TYR A 36 1.48 1.16 2.07
C TYR A 36 1.26 1.98 0.80
N ALA A 37 0.04 2.43 0.52
CA ALA A 37 -0.23 3.34 -0.58
C ALA A 37 0.57 4.65 -0.44
N GLU A 38 0.66 5.18 0.78
CA GLU A 38 1.41 6.41 1.07
C GLU A 38 2.93 6.23 1.02
N ARG A 39 3.45 5.06 1.45
CA ARG A 39 4.89 4.90 1.75
C ARG A 39 5.63 3.88 0.91
N GLN A 40 4.92 2.95 0.28
CA GLN A 40 5.44 1.88 -0.59
C GLN A 40 6.55 0.99 0.01
N ASN A 41 6.71 0.97 1.34
CA ASN A 41 7.75 0.23 2.05
C ASN A 41 7.15 -0.58 3.21
N VAL A 42 7.32 -1.91 3.20
CA VAL A 42 6.74 -2.80 4.21
C VAL A 42 7.34 -2.63 5.61
N ALA A 43 8.61 -2.21 5.72
CA ALA A 43 9.25 -1.95 7.00
C ALA A 43 8.69 -0.69 7.63
N ASP A 44 8.56 0.37 6.83
CA ASP A 44 8.00 1.64 7.29
C ASP A 44 6.51 1.50 7.69
N VAL A 45 5.74 0.70 6.94
CA VAL A 45 4.37 0.34 7.30
C VAL A 45 4.31 -0.37 8.65
N ALA A 46 5.19 -1.36 8.89
CA ALA A 46 5.22 -2.05 10.18
C ALA A 46 5.57 -1.11 11.34
N VAL A 47 6.53 -0.20 11.15
CA VAL A 47 6.88 0.83 12.14
C VAL A 47 5.66 1.72 12.43
N THR A 48 5.07 2.31 11.39
CA THR A 48 3.91 3.20 11.50
C THR A 48 2.73 2.52 12.21
N LEU A 49 2.44 1.26 11.90
CA LEU A 49 1.38 0.50 12.55
C LEU A 49 1.65 0.30 14.05
N ASN A 50 2.90 -0.01 14.42
CA ASN A 50 3.27 -0.15 15.82
C ASN A 50 3.19 1.18 16.58
N GLU A 51 3.56 2.29 15.96
CA GLU A 51 3.43 3.65 16.52
C GLU A 51 1.96 4.05 16.73
N GLN A 52 1.08 3.63 15.81
CA GLN A 52 -0.37 3.80 15.92
C GLN A 52 -1.04 2.83 16.90
N GLY A 53 -0.26 1.96 17.57
CA GLY A 53 -0.75 1.04 18.59
C GLY A 53 -1.33 -0.28 18.06
N TYR A 54 -1.26 -0.54 16.76
CA TYR A 54 -1.72 -1.82 16.21
C TYR A 54 -0.86 -2.99 16.68
N ARG A 55 -1.51 -4.12 16.93
CA ARG A 55 -0.90 -5.39 17.36
C ARG A 55 -1.61 -6.55 16.67
N ILE A 56 -0.88 -7.64 16.47
CA ILE A 56 -1.40 -8.92 15.99
C ILE A 56 -1.17 -9.91 17.13
N ASP A 57 -2.23 -10.52 17.66
CA ASP A 57 -2.15 -11.48 18.76
C ASP A 57 -1.30 -10.97 19.95
N GLY A 58 -1.44 -9.69 20.29
CA GLY A 58 -0.71 -9.04 21.39
C GLY A 58 0.76 -8.66 21.10
N ARG A 59 1.35 -9.12 19.99
CA ARG A 59 2.72 -8.77 19.61
C ARG A 59 2.79 -7.62 18.61
N LYS A 60 3.98 -7.02 18.50
CA LYS A 60 4.29 -6.00 17.50
C LYS A 60 4.09 -6.55 16.08
N VAL A 61 3.61 -5.69 15.19
CA VAL A 61 3.49 -5.99 13.76
C VAL A 61 4.90 -6.05 13.17
N VAL A 62 5.20 -7.09 12.39
CA VAL A 62 6.48 -7.21 11.66
C VAL A 62 6.26 -7.16 10.14
N THR A 63 7.34 -6.98 9.39
CA THR A 63 7.32 -6.92 7.92
C THR A 63 6.67 -8.13 7.25
N SER A 64 6.84 -9.32 7.84
CA SER A 64 6.21 -10.56 7.35
C SER A 64 4.69 -10.51 7.47
N ASP A 65 4.15 -9.91 8.53
CA ASP A 65 2.71 -9.75 8.71
C ASP A 65 2.13 -8.80 7.66
N VAL A 66 2.78 -7.64 7.47
CA VAL A 66 2.42 -6.66 6.45
C VAL A 66 2.44 -7.30 5.07
N SER A 67 3.52 -8.03 4.76
CA SER A 67 3.66 -8.74 3.48
C SER A 67 2.63 -9.86 3.32
N GLY A 68 2.18 -10.49 4.40
CA GLY A 68 1.10 -11.48 4.37
C GLY A 68 -0.23 -10.84 3.97
N ILE A 69 -0.55 -9.71 4.59
CA ILE A 69 -1.77 -8.94 4.30
C ILE A 69 -1.77 -8.43 2.85
N LEU A 70 -0.65 -7.90 2.36
CA LEU A 70 -0.50 -7.42 0.97
C LEU A 70 -0.47 -8.53 -0.08
N ARG A 71 -0.52 -9.80 0.33
CA ARG A 71 -0.68 -10.96 -0.57
C ARG A 71 -2.13 -11.47 -0.64
N ASN A 72 -3.02 -10.96 0.21
CA ASN A 72 -4.43 -11.35 0.20
C ASN A 72 -5.11 -10.97 -1.12
N LYS A 73 -6.37 -11.41 -1.30
CA LYS A 73 -7.14 -10.96 -2.47
C LYS A 73 -7.53 -9.49 -2.27
N PRO A 74 -7.27 -8.59 -3.24
CA PRO A 74 -7.73 -7.22 -3.15
C PRO A 74 -9.26 -7.17 -3.12
N LYS A 75 -9.81 -6.27 -2.30
CA LYS A 75 -11.26 -6.14 -2.06
C LYS A 75 -11.87 -4.87 -2.65
N ASP A 76 -11.02 -3.91 -2.99
CA ASP A 76 -11.38 -2.58 -3.44
C ASP A 76 -10.27 -2.03 -4.34
N GLU A 77 -10.55 -0.91 -4.97
CA GLU A 77 -9.68 -0.30 -5.96
C GLU A 77 -8.29 0.09 -5.41
N LEU A 78 -8.22 0.62 -4.19
CA LEU A 78 -6.93 1.01 -3.61
C LEU A 78 -6.10 -0.23 -3.30
N SER A 79 -6.76 -1.25 -2.77
CA SER A 79 -6.15 -2.56 -2.57
C SER A 79 -5.59 -3.12 -3.88
N GLU A 80 -6.31 -3.03 -5.01
CA GLU A 80 -5.81 -3.50 -6.31
C GLU A 80 -4.53 -2.77 -6.75
N ILE A 81 -4.50 -1.45 -6.63
CA ILE A 81 -3.34 -0.62 -6.96
C ILE A 81 -2.13 -1.03 -6.09
N VAL A 82 -2.34 -1.10 -4.78
CA VAL A 82 -1.33 -1.48 -3.79
C VAL A 82 -0.76 -2.87 -4.08
N HIS A 83 -1.60 -3.87 -4.37
CA HIS A 83 -1.15 -5.22 -4.70
C HIS A 83 -0.30 -5.25 -5.98
N LYS A 84 -0.68 -4.47 -7.00
CA LYS A 84 0.10 -4.37 -8.24
C LYS A 84 1.49 -3.79 -7.98
N TRP A 85 1.58 -2.74 -7.17
CA TRP A 85 2.85 -2.11 -6.82
C TRP A 85 3.72 -3.01 -5.94
N PHE A 86 3.13 -3.66 -4.94
CA PHE A 86 3.85 -4.59 -4.08
C PHE A 86 4.49 -5.72 -4.90
N LYS A 87 3.73 -6.34 -5.81
CA LYS A 87 4.25 -7.36 -6.74
C LYS A 87 5.38 -6.82 -7.62
N SER A 88 5.25 -5.59 -8.12
CA SER A 88 6.28 -4.95 -8.94
C SER A 88 7.58 -4.71 -8.15
N ASN A 89 7.48 -4.25 -6.91
CA ASN A 89 8.64 -4.03 -6.04
C ASN A 89 9.33 -5.35 -5.66
N GLN A 90 8.59 -6.43 -5.44
CA GLN A 90 9.18 -7.76 -5.22
C GLN A 90 9.98 -8.26 -6.45
N LYS A 91 9.45 -8.05 -7.66
CA LYS A 91 10.16 -8.41 -8.89
C LYS A 91 11.47 -7.65 -9.06
N LYS A 92 11.51 -6.37 -8.69
CA LYS A 92 12.75 -5.58 -8.74
C LYS A 92 13.81 -6.17 -7.80
N VAL A 93 13.45 -6.51 -6.57
CA VAL A 93 14.39 -7.13 -5.61
C VAL A 93 14.95 -8.46 -6.15
N ASN A 94 14.14 -9.28 -6.80
CA ASN A 94 14.54 -10.61 -7.29
C ASN A 94 15.39 -10.60 -8.57
N VAL A 95 15.52 -9.46 -9.25
CA VAL A 95 16.34 -9.30 -10.47
C VAL A 95 17.79 -8.91 -10.15
N PHE A 96 18.06 -8.46 -8.92
CA PHE A 96 19.41 -8.07 -8.47
C PHE A 96 20.09 -9.12 -7.57
N ILE A 97 19.61 -10.38 -7.58
CA ILE A 97 20.18 -11.51 -6.82
C ILE A 97 20.60 -12.61 -7.77
#